data_AF-A0A7S1BZ72-F1
#
_entry.id   AF-A0A7S1BZ72-F1
#
_cell.length_a   1.000
_cell.length_b   1.000
_cell.length_c   1.000
_cell.angle_alpha   90.00
_cell.angle_beta   90.00
_cell.angle_gamma   90.00
#
_symmetry.space_group_name_H-M   'P 1'
#
loop_
_entity.id
_entity.type
_entity.pdbx_description
1 polymer ?
#
loop_
_entity_poly.entity_id
_entity_poly.type
_entity_poly.pdbx_seq_one_letter_code
_entity_poly.pdbx_strand_id
1 'polypeptide(L)'
;TTKKVIGGFLKIPTSAFQTMILPSLFTWISVLTFLASLARYRVKSFLTTYLSQNPGSIRRQVGTTMPSSGIPHLCSLSLSPPSGDHAGHICTFSSSTGLRLPVPDHYVPEVLREWGDVPVSLEILTSDSVVDGKLERAEILVLPAVGCGVDNLDVEKRKRTVNLSDVYGGEYWTAFDVVTSNARRHVSTTFFREEEERRIRVDFSCDVTGPSVGKVEVALEKSVGDTTGGSRADGGGLDGRTVFQLCGKVDGWWDKQVESEGRILGEGDVTTITLPVGIRIACQFRKNEDGESTLVLDVSCAAEEGKWNIIRRQYSNDMKECLNICHLTEKKSLVPQSK
;
A
#
# COMPACT_ATOMS: atom_id res chain seq x y z
N THR A 1 -70.08 -6.24 -51.30
CA THR A 1 -69.32 -4.99 -51.43
C THR A 1 -69.44 -4.24 -50.12
N THR A 2 -68.28 -3.95 -49.53
CA THR A 2 -68.00 -3.59 -48.12
C THR A 2 -68.08 -2.09 -47.83
N LYS A 3 -68.02 -1.76 -46.52
CA LYS A 3 -67.83 -0.45 -45.84
C LYS A 3 -69.14 0.14 -45.27
N LYS A 4 -69.23 0.68 -44.06
CA LYS A 4 -68.22 1.20 -43.12
C LYS A 4 -68.87 1.35 -41.73
N VAL A 5 -68.22 0.87 -40.68
CA VAL A 5 -68.50 1.21 -39.26
C VAL A 5 -67.16 1.61 -38.63
N ILE A 6 -67.24 2.40 -37.55
CA ILE A 6 -66.22 2.74 -36.53
C ILE A 6 -65.70 4.19 -36.61
N GLY A 7 -65.93 4.91 -35.51
CA GLY A 7 -65.35 6.24 -35.26
C GLY A 7 -65.81 6.83 -33.91
N GLY A 8 -65.59 6.12 -32.80
CA GLY A 8 -65.76 6.65 -31.44
C GLY A 8 -64.41 6.75 -30.74
N PHE A 9 -63.87 7.96 -30.61
CA PHE A 9 -62.63 8.23 -29.88
C PHE A 9 -62.96 8.59 -28.42
N LEU A 10 -62.55 7.75 -27.47
CA LEU A 10 -62.48 8.10 -26.05
C LEU A 10 -61.29 9.06 -25.83
N LYS A 11 -61.55 10.28 -25.34
CA LYS A 11 -60.52 11.17 -24.79
C LYS A 11 -60.23 10.77 -23.34
N ILE A 12 -59.04 10.22 -23.10
CA ILE A 12 -58.51 9.99 -21.75
C ILE A 12 -57.75 11.26 -21.31
N PRO A 13 -57.97 11.79 -20.09
CA PRO A 13 -57.26 12.96 -19.60
C PRO A 13 -55.77 12.66 -19.32
N THR A 14 -54.89 13.43 -19.96
CA THR A 14 -53.42 13.30 -19.95
C THR A 14 -52.76 13.52 -18.59
N SER A 15 -53.46 14.08 -17.60
CA SER A 15 -52.90 14.36 -16.27
C SER A 15 -52.77 13.13 -15.37
N ALA A 16 -53.50 12.04 -15.63
CA ALA A 16 -53.43 10.81 -14.84
C ALA A 16 -52.26 9.89 -15.25
N PHE A 17 -51.67 10.10 -16.43
CA PHE A 17 -50.63 9.23 -16.98
C PHE A 17 -49.22 9.58 -16.46
N GLN A 18 -49.00 10.83 -16.04
CA GLN A 18 -47.69 11.29 -15.55
C GLN A 18 -47.40 10.87 -14.10
N THR A 19 -48.41 10.71 -13.25
CA THR A 19 -48.21 10.41 -11.82
C THR A 19 -48.00 8.94 -11.49
N MET A 20 -48.45 8.00 -12.34
CA MET A 20 -48.29 6.55 -12.06
C MET A 20 -47.08 5.90 -12.73
N ILE A 21 -46.56 6.43 -13.85
CA ILE A 21 -45.53 5.73 -14.63
C ILE A 21 -44.12 6.16 -14.23
N LEU A 22 -43.92 7.44 -13.92
CA LEU A 22 -42.61 8.00 -13.60
C LEU A 22 -41.92 7.37 -12.37
N PRO A 23 -42.61 7.07 -11.24
CA PRO A 23 -41.96 6.46 -10.08
C PRO A 23 -41.44 5.05 -10.38
N SER A 24 -42.19 4.27 -11.17
CA SER A 24 -41.81 2.90 -11.55
C SER A 24 -40.59 2.87 -12.45
N LEU A 25 -40.48 3.81 -13.39
CA LEU A 25 -39.39 3.85 -14.36
C LEU A 25 -38.05 4.15 -13.68
N PHE A 26 -38.05 5.02 -12.66
CA PHE A 26 -36.87 5.28 -11.84
C PHE A 26 -36.43 4.06 -11.02
N THR A 27 -37.38 3.28 -10.48
CA THR A 27 -37.04 2.05 -9.75
C THR A 27 -36.41 1.01 -10.67
N TRP A 28 -36.94 0.84 -11.89
CA TRP A 28 -36.38 -0.09 -12.87
C TRP A 28 -34.99 0.32 -13.37
N ILE A 29 -34.74 1.62 -13.57
CA ILE A 29 -33.42 2.12 -13.96
C ILE A 29 -32.37 1.83 -12.87
N SER A 30 -32.71 2.04 -11.59
CA SER A 30 -31.80 1.74 -10.47
C SER A 30 -31.52 0.24 -10.30
N VAL A 31 -32.51 -0.62 -10.55
CA VAL A 31 -32.31 -2.08 -10.53
C VAL A 31 -31.42 -2.53 -11.69
N LEU A 32 -31.61 -1.96 -12.89
CA LEU A 32 -30.79 -2.28 -14.06
C LEU A 32 -29.34 -1.82 -13.91
N THR A 33 -29.08 -0.64 -13.32
CA THR A 33 -27.70 -0.18 -13.06
C THR A 33 -27.01 -1.04 -11.99
N PHE A 34 -27.75 -1.46 -10.96
CA PHE A 34 -27.23 -2.39 -9.94
C PHE A 34 -26.87 -3.77 -10.53
N LEU A 35 -27.76 -4.35 -11.35
CA LEU A 35 -27.49 -5.62 -12.02
C LEU A 35 -26.33 -5.54 -13.03
N ALA A 36 -26.20 -4.42 -13.75
CA ALA A 36 -25.07 -4.19 -14.65
C ALA A 36 -23.74 -4.08 -13.88
N SER A 37 -23.75 -3.51 -12.67
CA SER A 37 -22.57 -3.46 -11.79
C SER A 37 -22.15 -4.87 -11.33
N LEU A 38 -23.11 -5.67 -10.87
CA LEU A 38 -22.89 -7.07 -10.48
C LEU A 38 -22.35 -7.94 -11.62
N ALA A 39 -22.87 -7.75 -12.84
CA ALA A 39 -22.41 -8.48 -14.02
C ALA A 39 -20.95 -8.14 -14.39
N ARG A 40 -20.55 -6.86 -14.30
CA ARG A 40 -19.16 -6.43 -14.54
C ARG A 40 -18.19 -7.01 -13.50
N TYR A 41 -18.65 -7.17 -12.26
CA TYR A 41 -17.84 -7.74 -11.19
C TYR A 41 -17.59 -9.24 -11.39
N ARG A 42 -18.62 -10.00 -11.80
CA ARG A 42 -18.48 -11.45 -12.06
C ARG A 42 -17.65 -11.81 -13.29
N VAL A 43 -17.73 -11.02 -14.36
CA VAL A 43 -16.93 -11.28 -15.59
C VAL A 43 -15.43 -11.05 -15.34
N LYS A 44 -15.06 -10.06 -14.53
CA LYS A 44 -13.66 -9.84 -14.14
C LYS A 44 -13.10 -10.98 -13.29
N SER A 45 -13.89 -11.57 -12.40
CA SER A 45 -13.46 -12.68 -11.55
C SER A 45 -13.21 -13.99 -12.32
N PHE A 46 -13.88 -14.21 -13.45
CA PHE A 46 -13.82 -15.49 -14.17
C PHE A 46 -12.71 -15.56 -15.23
N LEU A 47 -12.33 -14.42 -15.81
CA LEU A 47 -11.26 -14.34 -16.82
C LEU A 47 -9.86 -14.51 -16.22
N THR A 48 -9.66 -14.15 -14.94
CA THR A 48 -8.36 -14.24 -14.27
C THR A 48 -7.93 -15.69 -14.01
N THR A 49 -8.86 -16.65 -13.95
CA THR A 49 -8.54 -18.04 -13.62
C THR A 49 -8.05 -18.86 -14.82
N TYR A 50 -8.30 -18.44 -16.07
CA TYR A 50 -8.13 -19.31 -17.24
C TYR A 50 -6.78 -19.20 -17.98
N LEU A 51 -5.90 -18.25 -17.63
CA LEU A 51 -4.63 -18.01 -18.36
C LEU A 51 -3.35 -18.49 -17.65
N SER A 52 -3.46 -19.23 -16.54
CA SER A 52 -2.31 -19.71 -15.78
C SER A 52 -1.95 -21.18 -16.07
N GLN A 53 -1.47 -21.48 -17.30
CA GLN A 53 -0.80 -22.76 -17.58
C GLN A 53 0.31 -22.56 -18.63
N ASN A 54 1.54 -22.30 -18.19
CA ASN A 54 2.80 -22.74 -18.83
C ASN A 54 4.02 -22.26 -18.04
N PRO A 55 4.74 -23.14 -17.30
CA PRO A 55 6.02 -22.79 -16.70
C PRO A 55 7.18 -23.26 -17.58
N GLY A 56 7.80 -22.32 -18.30
CA GLY A 56 9.14 -22.51 -18.87
C GLY A 56 10.19 -21.88 -17.95
N SER A 57 10.98 -22.70 -17.23
CA SER A 57 12.03 -22.19 -16.34
C SER A 57 13.29 -21.81 -17.13
N ILE A 58 13.67 -20.53 -17.11
CA ILE A 58 15.01 -20.08 -17.54
C ILE A 58 15.78 -19.70 -16.29
N ARG A 59 16.79 -20.51 -15.94
CA ARG A 59 17.72 -20.30 -14.84
C ARG A 59 18.74 -19.23 -15.24
N ARG A 60 18.74 -18.07 -14.59
CA ARG A 60 19.79 -17.03 -14.75
C ARG A 60 20.59 -16.93 -13.45
N GLN A 61 21.85 -17.32 -13.48
CA GLN A 61 22.80 -17.00 -12.44
C GLN A 61 23.25 -15.54 -12.61
N VAL A 62 22.93 -14.68 -11.65
CA VAL A 62 23.50 -13.33 -11.55
C VAL A 62 24.63 -13.40 -10.52
N GLY A 63 25.87 -13.36 -11.00
CA GLY A 63 27.05 -13.21 -10.13
C GLY A 63 27.30 -11.74 -9.85
N THR A 64 26.94 -11.28 -8.66
CA THR A 64 27.32 -9.95 -8.15
C THR A 64 28.52 -10.11 -7.23
N THR A 65 29.71 -9.80 -7.72
CA THR A 65 30.93 -9.67 -6.91
C THR A 65 30.82 -8.41 -6.05
N MET A 66 30.79 -8.60 -4.73
CA MET A 66 30.84 -7.49 -3.76
C MET A 66 32.27 -6.96 -3.67
N PRO A 67 32.51 -5.63 -3.70
CA PRO A 67 33.82 -5.07 -3.40
C PRO A 67 34.18 -5.35 -1.93
N SER A 68 35.38 -5.88 -1.71
CA SER A 68 35.90 -6.29 -0.40
C SER A 68 36.24 -5.08 0.49
N SER A 69 35.69 -5.10 1.71
CA SER A 69 36.28 -4.60 2.96
C SER A 69 36.93 -3.20 2.96
N GLY A 70 36.15 -2.17 2.67
CA GLY A 70 36.33 -0.87 3.32
C GLY A 70 35.04 -0.61 4.09
N ILE A 71 35.09 -0.50 5.43
CA ILE A 71 33.95 -0.03 6.22
C ILE A 71 33.66 1.38 5.69
N PRO A 72 32.54 1.62 4.96
CA PRO A 72 32.24 2.95 4.51
C PRO A 72 32.03 3.79 5.78
N HIS A 73 32.90 4.77 6.00
CA HIS A 73 32.65 5.80 6.99
C HIS A 73 31.22 6.29 6.77
N LEU A 74 30.38 6.13 7.80
CA LEU A 74 29.00 6.59 7.82
C LEU A 74 28.98 8.01 7.28
N CYS A 75 28.50 8.16 6.04
CA CYS A 75 28.32 9.47 5.44
C CYS A 75 27.32 10.20 6.34
N SER A 76 27.81 11.12 7.17
CA SER A 76 27.00 12.10 7.88
C SER A 76 26.51 13.13 6.84
N LEU A 77 25.77 12.66 5.85
CA LEU A 77 24.95 13.54 5.04
C LEU A 77 23.99 14.21 6.04
N SER A 78 23.92 15.55 5.97
CA SER A 78 22.98 16.36 6.73
C SER A 78 21.56 15.96 6.30
N LEU A 79 21.09 14.88 6.87
CA LEU A 79 19.74 14.37 6.72
C LEU A 79 18.85 15.30 7.53
N SER A 80 18.12 16.18 6.84
CA SER A 80 16.87 16.70 7.41
C SER A 80 15.91 15.51 7.48
N PRO A 81 15.57 15.00 8.67
CA PRO A 81 14.62 13.91 8.75
C PRO A 81 13.29 14.36 8.14
N PRO A 82 12.48 13.43 7.62
CA PRO A 82 11.15 13.78 7.15
C PRO A 82 10.42 14.48 8.28
N SER A 83 9.95 15.70 7.99
CA SER A 83 9.12 16.47 8.88
C SER A 83 7.90 16.93 8.10
N GLY A 84 6.78 17.11 8.78
CA GLY A 84 5.55 17.56 8.17
C GLY A 84 4.41 16.56 8.29
N ASP A 85 3.23 17.03 7.91
CA ASP A 85 2.02 16.24 7.85
C ASP A 85 1.86 15.62 6.47
N HIS A 86 1.42 14.37 6.47
CA HIS A 86 1.10 13.63 5.27
C HIS A 86 -0.27 12.98 5.42
N ALA A 87 -0.94 12.76 4.30
CA ALA A 87 -2.24 12.13 4.25
C ALA A 87 -2.31 11.16 3.07
N GLY A 88 -3.03 10.06 3.24
CA GLY A 88 -3.02 9.01 2.25
C GLY A 88 -3.82 7.78 2.63
N HIS A 89 -3.40 6.65 2.06
CA HIS A 89 -4.05 5.36 2.28
C HIS A 89 -3.03 4.30 2.69
N ILE A 90 -3.42 3.44 3.63
CA ILE A 90 -2.63 2.32 4.11
C ILE A 90 -3.33 1.00 3.77
N CYS A 91 -2.58 0.08 3.18
CA CYS A 91 -3.01 -1.28 2.87
C CYS A 91 -2.15 -2.29 3.61
N THR A 92 -2.73 -3.42 4.00
CA THR A 92 -1.99 -4.55 4.55
C THR A 92 -1.90 -5.66 3.51
N PHE A 93 -0.74 -6.29 3.39
CA PHE A 93 -0.45 -7.38 2.48
C PHE A 93 0.02 -8.61 3.24
N SER A 94 -0.37 -9.78 2.73
CA SER A 94 0.18 -11.04 3.17
C SER A 94 1.62 -11.16 2.68
N SER A 95 2.56 -11.44 3.57
CA SER A 95 3.93 -11.76 3.16
C SER A 95 4.06 -13.12 2.46
N SER A 96 3.13 -14.05 2.69
CA SER A 96 3.17 -15.39 2.10
C SER A 96 2.54 -15.46 0.71
N THR A 97 1.77 -14.45 0.31
CA THR A 97 1.11 -14.45 -1.01
C THR A 97 1.30 -13.15 -1.77
N GLY A 98 1.79 -12.09 -1.13
CA GLY A 98 1.81 -10.73 -1.69
C GLY A 98 0.42 -10.14 -1.94
N LEU A 99 -0.66 -10.85 -1.59
CA LEU A 99 -2.02 -10.40 -1.81
C LEU A 99 -2.44 -9.41 -0.72
N ARG A 100 -3.23 -8.43 -1.13
CA ARG A 100 -3.85 -7.46 -0.23
C ARG A 100 -4.82 -8.19 0.70
N LEU A 101 -4.70 -7.92 2.00
CA LEU A 101 -5.61 -8.40 3.02
C LEU A 101 -6.76 -7.41 3.20
N PRO A 102 -7.99 -7.88 3.48
CA PRO A 102 -9.08 -6.97 3.83
C PRO A 102 -8.78 -6.23 5.13
N VAL A 103 -9.40 -5.05 5.30
CA VAL A 103 -9.37 -4.34 6.57
C VAL A 103 -9.95 -5.24 7.67
N PRO A 104 -9.31 -5.35 8.86
CA PRO A 104 -9.84 -6.15 9.96
C PRO A 104 -11.28 -5.79 10.31
N ASP A 105 -12.12 -6.80 10.53
CA ASP A 105 -13.55 -6.65 10.81
C ASP A 105 -13.90 -5.65 11.92
N HIS A 106 -13.07 -5.55 12.96
CA HIS A 106 -13.32 -4.64 14.07
C HIS A 106 -13.14 -3.16 13.73
N TYR A 107 -12.55 -2.84 12.57
CA TYR A 107 -12.50 -1.48 12.03
C TYR A 107 -13.66 -1.19 11.07
N VAL A 108 -14.43 -2.19 10.66
CA VAL A 108 -15.45 -2.04 9.62
C VAL A 108 -16.84 -2.10 10.26
N PRO A 109 -17.65 -1.02 10.17
CA PRO A 109 -19.03 -1.02 10.63
C PRO A 109 -19.79 -2.24 10.11
N GLU A 110 -20.62 -2.85 10.96
CA GLU A 110 -21.41 -4.03 10.61
C GLU A 110 -22.24 -3.82 9.34
N VAL A 111 -22.82 -2.63 9.17
CA VAL A 111 -23.59 -2.24 7.98
C VAL A 111 -22.77 -2.35 6.68
N LEU A 112 -21.50 -1.92 6.66
CA LEU A 112 -20.65 -2.06 5.48
C LEU A 112 -20.32 -3.53 5.19
N ARG A 113 -20.14 -4.34 6.25
CA ARG A 113 -19.91 -5.79 6.12
C ARG A 113 -21.15 -6.49 5.55
N GLU A 114 -22.35 -6.14 6.02
CA GLU A 114 -23.62 -6.67 5.52
C GLU A 114 -23.84 -6.35 4.04
N TRP A 115 -23.41 -5.17 3.59
CA TRP A 115 -23.50 -4.77 2.18
C TRP A 115 -22.40 -5.38 1.30
N GLY A 116 -21.40 -6.04 1.90
CA GLY A 116 -20.22 -6.51 1.19
C GLY A 116 -19.31 -5.39 0.70
N ASP A 117 -19.47 -4.17 1.24
CA ASP A 117 -18.69 -2.98 0.90
C ASP A 117 -17.54 -2.79 1.90
N VAL A 118 -16.74 -3.85 2.07
CA VAL A 118 -15.60 -3.86 2.98
C VAL A 118 -14.42 -3.15 2.32
N PRO A 119 -13.91 -2.06 2.91
CA PRO A 119 -12.78 -1.35 2.34
C PRO A 119 -11.53 -2.22 2.35
N VAL A 120 -10.69 -2.00 1.36
CA VAL A 120 -9.42 -2.72 1.15
C VAL A 120 -8.21 -1.98 1.71
N SER A 121 -8.41 -0.73 2.10
CA SER A 121 -7.41 0.18 2.65
C SER A 121 -8.07 1.11 3.66
N LEU A 122 -7.30 1.60 4.62
CA LEU A 122 -7.73 2.68 5.52
C LEU A 122 -7.14 4.01 5.07
N GLU A 123 -7.82 5.09 5.40
CA GLU A 123 -7.27 6.45 5.29
C GLU A 123 -6.32 6.68 6.48
N ILE A 124 -5.18 7.32 6.23
CA ILE A 124 -4.17 7.58 7.24
C ILE A 124 -3.67 9.02 7.15
N LEU A 125 -3.52 9.66 8.32
CA LEU A 125 -2.79 10.90 8.49
C LEU A 125 -1.54 10.60 9.31
N THR A 126 -0.40 11.13 8.91
CA THR A 126 0.84 11.01 9.67
C THR A 126 1.48 12.36 9.89
N SER A 127 1.99 12.58 11.08
CA SER A 127 2.75 13.78 11.43
C SER A 127 4.13 13.35 11.91
N ASP A 128 5.16 13.74 11.17
CA ASP A 128 6.55 13.47 11.53
C ASP A 128 7.18 14.74 12.10
N SER A 129 7.85 14.62 13.24
CA SER A 129 8.58 15.71 13.88
C SER A 129 9.87 15.20 14.51
N VAL A 130 10.84 16.09 14.66
CA VAL A 130 12.12 15.79 15.29
C VAL A 130 12.18 16.54 16.61
N VAL A 131 12.17 15.81 17.72
CA VAL A 131 12.15 16.36 19.08
C VAL A 131 13.23 15.67 19.89
N ASP A 132 14.15 16.42 20.49
CA ASP A 132 15.21 15.93 21.39
C ASP A 132 16.05 14.78 20.79
N GLY A 133 16.44 14.90 19.51
CA GLY A 133 17.24 13.88 18.84
C GLY A 133 16.47 12.59 18.54
N LYS A 134 15.13 12.63 18.56
CA LYS A 134 14.24 11.52 18.22
C LYS A 134 13.29 11.92 17.09
N LEU A 135 13.04 10.99 16.18
CA LEU A 135 11.95 11.07 15.23
C LEU A 135 10.68 10.62 15.95
N GLU A 136 9.74 11.53 16.13
CA GLU A 136 8.38 11.23 16.59
C GLU A 136 7.44 11.19 15.39
N ARG A 137 6.68 10.09 15.28
CA ARG A 137 5.63 9.91 14.28
C ARG A 137 4.30 9.70 14.99
N ALA A 138 3.37 10.61 14.78
CA ALA A 138 1.97 10.40 15.14
C ALA A 138 1.21 9.88 13.91
N GLU A 139 0.48 8.78 14.05
CA GLU A 139 -0.37 8.20 13.01
C GLU A 139 -1.83 8.28 13.48
N ILE A 140 -2.72 8.70 12.60
CA ILE A 140 -4.16 8.74 12.82
C ILE A 140 -4.77 7.91 11.71
N LEU A 141 -5.26 6.72 12.05
CA LEU A 141 -6.05 5.89 11.14
C LEU A 141 -7.50 6.31 11.22
N VAL A 142 -8.08 6.68 10.10
CA VAL A 142 -9.48 7.08 10.00
C VAL A 142 -10.32 5.84 9.74
N LEU A 143 -11.28 5.58 10.61
CA LEU A 143 -12.12 4.39 10.53
C LEU A 143 -13.30 4.62 9.58
N PRO A 144 -13.66 3.62 8.75
CA PRO A 144 -14.84 3.66 7.91
C PRO A 144 -16.10 3.98 8.70
N ALA A 145 -16.97 4.83 8.14
CA ALA A 145 -18.23 5.22 8.74
C ALA A 145 -19.38 5.12 7.73
N VAL A 146 -20.61 4.99 8.24
CA VAL A 146 -21.83 4.98 7.44
C VAL A 146 -22.65 6.26 7.67
N GLY A 147 -23.22 6.80 6.60
CA GLY A 147 -24.07 8.00 6.63
C GLY A 147 -23.58 9.12 5.73
N CYS A 148 -24.51 9.92 5.20
CA CYS A 148 -24.17 11.15 4.47
C CYS A 148 -23.94 12.29 5.48
N GLY A 149 -22.73 12.81 5.58
CA GLY A 149 -22.40 13.89 6.53
C GLY A 149 -21.96 13.39 7.91
N VAL A 150 -21.05 12.42 7.94
CA VAL A 150 -20.39 12.02 9.19
C VAL A 150 -19.44 13.14 9.60
N ASP A 151 -19.98 14.04 10.41
CA ASP A 151 -19.23 15.07 11.10
C ASP A 151 -18.61 14.40 12.33
N ASN A 152 -17.29 14.17 12.31
CA ASN A 152 -16.49 13.40 13.28
C ASN A 152 -16.39 11.90 12.98
N LEU A 153 -15.45 11.56 12.11
CA LEU A 153 -15.02 10.18 11.92
C LEU A 153 -14.33 9.64 13.17
N ASP A 154 -14.55 8.36 13.45
CA ASP A 154 -13.80 7.66 14.49
C ASP A 154 -12.36 7.41 14.02
N VAL A 155 -11.41 7.46 14.95
CA VAL A 155 -9.98 7.38 14.64
C VAL A 155 -9.21 6.53 15.64
N GLU A 156 -8.23 5.78 15.14
CA GLU A 156 -7.21 5.15 15.97
C GLU A 156 -5.91 5.95 15.90
N LYS A 157 -5.39 6.38 17.05
CA LYS A 157 -4.13 7.12 17.14
C LYS A 157 -3.00 6.20 17.57
N ARG A 158 -1.87 6.27 16.88
CA ARG A 158 -0.61 5.59 17.24
C ARG A 158 0.50 6.62 17.34
N LYS A 159 1.41 6.45 18.30
CA LYS A 159 2.63 7.25 18.38
C LYS A 159 3.83 6.32 18.32
N ARG A 160 4.80 6.62 17.47
CA ARG A 160 6.08 5.93 17.37
C ARG A 160 7.20 6.93 17.64
N THR A 161 8.21 6.49 18.36
CA THR A 161 9.39 7.29 18.65
C THR A 161 10.63 6.45 18.36
N VAL A 162 11.55 7.01 17.58
CA VAL A 162 12.79 6.34 17.15
C VAL A 162 13.96 7.30 17.41
N ASN A 163 15.08 6.83 17.93
CA ASN A 163 16.25 7.70 18.07
C ASN A 163 16.77 8.04 16.67
N LEU A 164 17.19 9.28 16.43
CA LEU A 164 17.75 9.66 15.13
C LEU A 164 19.04 8.90 14.79
N SER A 165 19.77 8.39 15.78
CA SER A 165 20.92 7.50 15.57
C SER A 165 20.55 6.21 14.84
N ASP A 166 19.29 5.79 14.97
CA ASP A 166 18.74 4.56 14.39
C ASP A 166 17.99 4.86 13.08
N VAL A 167 17.99 6.12 12.65
CA VAL A 167 17.40 6.57 11.38
C VAL A 167 18.51 6.77 10.37
N TYR A 168 18.39 6.03 9.27
CA TYR A 168 19.24 6.11 8.11
C TYR A 168 18.49 6.79 6.98
N GLY A 169 19.16 7.51 6.11
CA GLY A 169 18.49 8.07 4.95
C GLY A 169 19.43 8.62 3.91
N GLY A 170 18.82 9.04 2.81
CA GLY A 170 19.41 9.92 1.81
C GLY A 170 18.38 10.96 1.39
N GLU A 171 18.66 11.66 0.30
CA GLU A 171 17.78 12.68 -0.28
C GLU A 171 16.38 12.11 -0.58
N TYR A 172 16.30 10.88 -1.09
CA TYR A 172 15.03 10.29 -1.57
C TYR A 172 14.52 9.11 -0.76
N TRP A 173 15.08 8.84 0.42
CA TRP A 173 14.62 7.75 1.27
C TRP A 173 14.99 7.93 2.73
N THR A 174 14.19 7.32 3.60
CA THR A 174 14.57 7.07 5.01
C THR A 174 14.27 5.64 5.39
N ALA A 175 15.03 5.11 6.33
CA ALA A 175 14.92 3.77 6.85
C ALA A 175 15.20 3.80 8.35
N PHE A 176 14.44 3.04 9.11
CA PHE A 176 14.79 2.74 10.48
C PHE A 176 14.30 1.34 10.82
N ASP A 177 14.89 0.78 11.87
CA ASP A 177 14.48 -0.50 12.42
C ASP A 177 14.47 -0.44 13.95
N VAL A 178 13.36 -0.90 14.52
CA VAL A 178 13.14 -0.90 15.97
C VAL A 178 13.08 -2.34 16.45
N VAL A 179 13.91 -2.68 17.44
CA VAL A 179 13.84 -3.98 18.11
C VAL A 179 12.57 -4.02 18.95
N THR A 180 11.64 -4.92 18.62
CA THR A 180 10.36 -5.08 19.34
C THR A 180 10.43 -6.19 20.39
N SER A 181 11.26 -7.20 20.15
CA SER A 181 11.60 -8.28 21.09
C SER A 181 12.92 -8.91 20.68
N ASN A 182 13.44 -9.85 21.49
CA ASN A 182 14.74 -10.48 21.26
C ASN A 182 14.94 -11.07 19.85
N ALA A 183 13.86 -11.49 19.19
CA ALA A 183 13.91 -12.11 17.86
C ALA A 183 13.08 -11.38 16.78
N ARG A 184 12.44 -10.25 17.13
CA ARG A 184 11.53 -9.55 16.20
C ARG A 184 11.90 -8.10 16.04
N ARG A 185 12.12 -7.70 14.80
CA ARG A 185 12.35 -6.29 14.43
C ARG A 185 11.15 -5.75 13.68
N HIS A 186 10.81 -4.49 13.95
CA HIS A 186 9.94 -3.68 13.11
C HIS A 186 10.80 -2.90 12.14
N VAL A 187 10.61 -3.11 10.85
CA VAL A 187 11.35 -2.46 9.77
C VAL A 187 10.43 -1.47 9.09
N SER A 188 10.89 -0.22 8.97
CA SER A 188 10.22 0.84 8.24
C SER A 188 11.14 1.38 7.16
N THR A 189 10.64 1.49 5.93
CA THR A 189 11.33 2.13 4.80
C THR A 189 10.38 3.14 4.17
N THR A 190 10.84 4.37 3.97
CA THR A 190 10.09 5.42 3.29
C THR A 190 10.86 5.84 2.05
N PHE A 191 10.21 5.83 0.89
CA PHE A 191 10.75 6.33 -0.37
C PHE A 191 10.04 7.64 -0.71
N PHE A 192 10.79 8.71 -0.96
CA PHE A 192 10.24 10.01 -1.35
C PHE A 192 10.24 10.17 -2.87
N ARG A 193 9.21 10.85 -3.37
CA ARG A 193 9.07 11.28 -4.76
C ARG A 193 8.84 12.78 -4.76
N GLU A 194 9.92 13.55 -4.82
CA GLU A 194 9.90 15.01 -4.67
C GLU A 194 8.98 15.68 -5.69
N GLU A 195 9.03 15.28 -6.96
CA GLU A 195 8.21 15.85 -8.04
C GLU A 195 6.70 15.74 -7.77
N GLU A 196 6.28 14.79 -6.94
CA GLU A 196 4.88 14.54 -6.62
C GLU A 196 4.48 14.99 -5.20
N GLU A 197 5.43 15.51 -4.40
CA GLU A 197 5.25 15.73 -2.95
C GLU A 197 4.69 14.49 -2.23
N ARG A 198 5.18 13.31 -2.62
CA ARG A 198 4.65 12.02 -2.15
C ARG A 198 5.71 11.13 -1.56
N ARG A 199 5.23 10.18 -0.75
CA ARG A 199 6.06 9.10 -0.22
C ARG A 199 5.33 7.76 -0.22
N ILE A 200 6.12 6.71 -0.35
CA ILE A 200 5.70 5.33 -0.18
C ILE A 200 6.40 4.79 1.04
N ARG A 201 5.61 4.41 2.03
CA ARG A 201 6.10 3.86 3.29
C ARG A 201 5.78 2.39 3.38
N VAL A 202 6.77 1.59 3.75
CA VAL A 202 6.70 0.13 3.85
C VAL A 202 7.11 -0.26 5.25
N ASP A 203 6.15 -0.77 6.01
CA ASP A 203 6.27 -1.17 7.40
C ASP A 203 6.01 -2.67 7.52
N PHE A 204 6.88 -3.43 8.19
CA PHE A 204 6.63 -4.84 8.50
C PHE A 204 7.45 -5.30 9.68
N SER A 205 7.02 -6.39 10.31
CA SER A 205 7.89 -7.12 11.22
C SER A 205 8.64 -8.21 10.49
N CYS A 206 9.88 -8.50 10.89
CA CYS A 206 10.55 -9.75 10.53
C CYS A 206 10.98 -10.50 11.79
N ASP A 207 10.88 -11.82 11.72
CA ASP A 207 11.65 -12.68 12.61
C ASP A 207 13.07 -12.77 12.06
N VAL A 208 14.03 -12.77 12.96
CA VAL A 208 15.45 -12.75 12.63
C VAL A 208 16.07 -14.14 12.78
N THR A 209 15.34 -15.09 13.37
CA THR A 209 15.70 -16.50 13.48
C THR A 209 15.34 -17.30 12.22
N GLY A 210 14.54 -16.72 11.31
CA GLY A 210 14.18 -17.35 10.06
C GLY A 210 13.66 -16.34 9.02
N PRO A 211 13.53 -16.75 7.73
CA PRO A 211 13.13 -15.87 6.63
C PRO A 211 11.63 -15.55 6.65
N SER A 212 11.05 -15.30 7.83
CA SER A 212 9.64 -14.95 7.95
C SER A 212 9.48 -13.44 8.06
N VAL A 213 8.97 -12.85 6.99
CA VAL A 213 8.39 -11.51 7.00
C VAL A 213 6.95 -11.65 7.51
N GLY A 214 6.55 -10.83 8.46
CA GLY A 214 5.17 -10.71 8.92
C GLY A 214 4.29 -9.99 7.90
N LYS A 215 3.08 -9.59 8.29
CA LYS A 215 2.24 -8.76 7.43
C LYS A 215 2.97 -7.47 7.03
N VAL A 216 2.79 -7.05 5.79
CA VAL A 216 3.41 -5.84 5.25
C VAL A 216 2.37 -4.74 5.13
N GLU A 217 2.58 -3.63 5.81
CA GLU A 217 1.80 -2.42 5.65
C GLU A 217 2.48 -1.52 4.63
N VAL A 218 1.73 -1.08 3.62
CA VAL A 218 2.20 -0.10 2.64
C VAL A 218 1.29 1.11 2.72
N ALA A 219 1.86 2.28 3.00
CA ALA A 219 1.16 3.56 2.98
C ALA A 219 1.62 4.40 1.79
N LEU A 220 0.65 4.97 1.09
CA LEU A 220 0.83 5.91 -0.02
C LEU A 220 0.32 7.27 0.44
N GLU A 221 1.25 8.19 0.66
CA GLU A 221 0.98 9.44 1.37
C GLU A 221 1.44 10.63 0.52
N LYS A 222 0.70 11.73 0.55
CA LYS A 222 1.12 13.03 0.01
C LYS A 222 1.35 14.02 1.14
N SER A 223 2.28 14.95 0.96
CA SER A 223 2.47 16.06 1.88
C SER A 223 1.21 16.93 1.93
N VAL A 224 0.86 17.39 3.12
CA VAL A 224 -0.30 18.28 3.35
C VAL A 224 0.04 19.48 4.24
N GLY A 225 1.33 19.74 4.44
CA GLY A 225 1.86 20.92 5.14
C GLY A 225 2.80 20.60 6.30
N ASP A 226 2.99 21.58 7.16
CA ASP A 226 3.87 21.48 8.33
C ASP A 226 3.33 20.50 9.37
N THR A 227 4.22 20.07 10.27
CA THR A 227 3.91 19.10 11.31
C THR A 227 2.90 19.67 12.31
N THR A 228 1.82 18.93 12.55
CA THR A 228 0.84 19.22 13.62
C THR A 228 1.09 18.41 14.90
N GLY A 229 2.10 17.54 14.92
CA GLY A 229 2.35 16.60 16.02
C GLY A 229 1.19 15.61 16.25
N GLY A 230 0.33 15.41 15.25
CA GLY A 230 -0.86 14.56 15.36
C GLY A 230 -2.10 15.25 15.95
N SER A 231 -2.08 16.57 16.10
CA SER A 231 -3.21 17.33 16.65
C SER A 231 -4.35 17.59 15.66
N ARG A 232 -4.20 17.20 14.38
CA ARG A 232 -5.22 17.43 13.34
C ARG A 232 -6.57 16.76 13.64
N ALA A 233 -6.59 15.74 14.49
CA ALA A 233 -7.80 15.07 14.98
C ALA A 233 -8.33 15.64 16.32
N ASP A 234 -7.63 16.58 16.94
CA ASP A 234 -7.99 17.12 18.26
C ASP A 234 -9.02 18.25 18.08
N GLY A 235 -10.15 18.15 18.79
CA GLY A 235 -11.19 19.19 18.80
C GLY A 235 -12.41 18.93 17.91
N GLY A 236 -12.49 17.76 17.26
CA GLY A 236 -13.54 17.48 16.28
C GLY A 236 -13.30 18.19 14.95
N GLY A 237 -13.87 17.69 13.86
CA GLY A 237 -13.70 18.28 12.52
C GLY A 237 -12.86 17.50 11.53
N LEU A 238 -12.41 16.28 11.86
CA LEU A 238 -12.12 15.28 10.82
C LEU A 238 -13.44 14.72 10.30
N ASP A 239 -14.08 15.47 9.42
CA ASP A 239 -15.21 15.01 8.63
C ASP A 239 -14.73 14.30 7.35
N GLY A 240 -15.60 13.48 6.76
CA GLY A 240 -15.26 12.71 5.56
C GLY A 240 -14.85 13.56 4.35
N ARG A 241 -15.35 14.78 4.21
CA ARG A 241 -14.94 15.68 3.13
C ARG A 241 -13.52 16.19 3.36
N THR A 242 -13.19 16.57 4.59
CA THR A 242 -11.83 17.01 4.95
C THR A 242 -10.83 15.89 4.73
N VAL A 243 -11.10 14.67 5.22
CA VAL A 243 -10.21 13.51 5.00
C VAL A 243 -10.09 13.19 3.51
N PHE A 244 -11.19 13.19 2.76
CA PHE A 244 -11.15 12.96 1.31
C PHE A 244 -10.31 14.00 0.56
N GLN A 245 -10.39 15.28 0.92
CA GLN A 245 -9.54 16.32 0.32
C GLN A 245 -8.07 16.12 0.66
N LEU A 246 -7.80 15.74 1.92
CA LEU A 246 -6.45 15.51 2.42
C LEU A 246 -5.81 14.25 1.85
N CYS A 247 -6.51 13.13 1.71
CA CYS A 247 -5.94 11.91 1.13
C CYS A 247 -5.97 11.97 -0.41
N GLY A 248 -6.97 12.65 -0.98
CA GLY A 248 -7.23 12.66 -2.41
C GLY A 248 -7.87 11.35 -2.89
N LYS A 249 -7.99 11.22 -4.21
CA LYS A 249 -8.58 10.03 -4.83
C LYS A 249 -7.52 8.96 -5.06
N VAL A 250 -7.84 7.72 -4.73
CA VAL A 250 -6.96 6.53 -4.83
C VAL A 250 -6.83 5.97 -6.26
N ASP A 251 -7.46 6.63 -7.25
CA ASP A 251 -7.77 6.03 -8.54
C ASP A 251 -6.61 5.29 -9.21
N GLY A 252 -6.72 3.97 -9.23
CA GLY A 252 -5.81 3.08 -9.95
C GLY A 252 -4.45 2.86 -9.30
N TRP A 253 -4.18 3.37 -8.09
CA TRP A 253 -2.87 3.23 -7.46
C TRP A 253 -2.61 1.79 -7.02
N TRP A 254 -3.54 1.24 -6.28
CA TRP A 254 -3.52 -0.16 -5.87
C TRP A 254 -3.91 -1.11 -7.01
N ASP A 255 -4.67 -0.61 -7.98
CA ASP A 255 -5.19 -1.42 -9.09
C ASP A 255 -4.25 -1.47 -10.31
N LYS A 256 -3.20 -0.63 -10.35
CA LYS A 256 -2.04 -0.82 -11.23
C LYS A 256 -1.27 -2.04 -10.72
N GLN A 257 -1.89 -3.20 -10.92
CA GLN A 257 -1.25 -4.48 -10.74
C GLN A 257 -0.04 -4.50 -11.65
N VAL A 258 1.14 -4.67 -11.06
CA VAL A 258 2.21 -5.31 -11.81
C VAL A 258 1.66 -6.68 -12.16
N GLU A 259 1.66 -7.06 -13.45
CA GLU A 259 1.17 -8.37 -13.95
C GLU A 259 1.82 -9.59 -13.25
N SER A 260 2.81 -9.36 -12.39
CA SER A 260 3.33 -10.30 -11.42
C SER A 260 2.62 -10.19 -10.07
N GLU A 261 1.36 -10.60 -9.97
CA GLU A 261 0.74 -10.82 -8.65
C GLU A 261 1.62 -11.77 -7.83
N GLY A 262 2.04 -11.32 -6.64
CA GLY A 262 2.33 -12.20 -5.51
C GLY A 262 3.33 -13.34 -5.75
N ARG A 263 4.27 -13.20 -6.69
CA ARG A 263 5.22 -14.29 -6.98
C ARG A 263 6.27 -14.35 -5.88
N ILE A 264 6.08 -15.29 -4.97
CA ILE A 264 7.19 -15.80 -4.16
C ILE A 264 8.07 -16.64 -5.07
N LEU A 265 9.18 -16.04 -5.49
CA LEU A 265 10.27 -16.76 -6.11
C LEU A 265 11.20 -17.21 -4.99
N GLY A 266 11.03 -18.45 -4.55
CA GLY A 266 12.02 -19.16 -3.75
C GLY A 266 13.09 -19.70 -4.69
N GLU A 267 14.17 -18.97 -4.90
CA GLU A 267 15.37 -19.51 -5.57
C GLU A 267 16.49 -19.57 -4.53
N GLY A 268 16.71 -20.77 -3.98
CA GLY A 268 17.61 -20.97 -2.84
C GLY A 268 17.02 -20.40 -1.54
N ASP A 269 17.87 -19.77 -0.73
CA ASP A 269 17.52 -19.23 0.60
C ASP A 269 16.91 -17.82 0.55
N VAL A 270 16.44 -17.38 -0.62
CA VAL A 270 15.84 -16.04 -0.82
C VAL A 270 14.33 -16.16 -0.91
N THR A 271 13.62 -15.46 -0.04
CA THR A 271 12.18 -15.22 -0.16
C THR A 271 11.95 -13.82 -0.70
N THR A 272 11.37 -13.71 -1.90
CA THR A 272 10.99 -12.41 -2.49
C THR A 272 9.48 -12.25 -2.49
N ILE A 273 9.01 -11.06 -2.11
CA ILE A 273 7.60 -10.64 -2.16
C ILE A 273 7.53 -9.41 -3.07
N THR A 274 6.69 -9.48 -4.10
CA THR A 274 6.39 -8.32 -4.96
C THR A 274 4.99 -7.83 -4.64
N LEU A 275 4.89 -6.53 -4.35
CA LEU A 275 3.66 -5.86 -3.96
C LEU A 275 3.25 -4.84 -5.05
N PRO A 276 2.02 -4.30 -4.99
CA PRO A 276 1.62 -3.18 -5.84
C PRO A 276 2.58 -1.99 -5.75
N VAL A 277 2.36 -0.99 -6.62
CA VAL A 277 3.14 0.26 -6.68
C VAL A 277 4.65 0.07 -6.84
N GLY A 278 5.07 -1.08 -7.36
CA GLY A 278 6.47 -1.38 -7.62
C GLY A 278 7.29 -1.58 -6.36
N ILE A 279 6.69 -2.12 -5.29
CA ILE A 279 7.42 -2.49 -4.07
C ILE A 279 7.88 -3.95 -4.16
N ARG A 280 9.11 -4.20 -3.73
CA ARG A 280 9.66 -5.55 -3.57
C ARG A 280 10.37 -5.66 -2.23
N ILE A 281 10.13 -6.78 -1.54
CA ILE A 281 10.84 -7.14 -0.32
C ILE A 281 11.55 -8.46 -0.60
N ALA A 282 12.87 -8.51 -0.44
CA ALA A 282 13.63 -9.75 -0.52
C ALA A 282 14.34 -10.01 0.81
N CYS A 283 14.17 -11.22 1.33
CA CYS A 283 14.74 -11.67 2.59
C CYS A 283 15.61 -12.89 2.31
N GLN A 284 16.87 -12.85 2.70
CA GLN A 284 17.83 -13.94 2.47
C GLN A 284 18.63 -14.22 3.74
N PHE A 285 18.76 -15.49 4.10
CA PHE A 285 19.76 -15.93 5.07
C PHE A 285 21.04 -16.35 4.34
N ARG A 286 22.19 -15.86 4.81
CA ARG A 286 23.50 -16.25 4.30
C ARG A 286 24.36 -16.75 5.45
N LYS A 287 25.02 -17.88 5.27
CA LYS A 287 26.11 -18.29 6.15
C LYS A 287 27.42 -17.75 5.61
N ASN A 288 28.21 -17.11 6.46
CA ASN A 288 29.59 -16.76 6.11
C ASN A 288 30.50 -18.00 6.18
N GLU A 289 31.79 -17.83 5.86
CA GLU A 289 32.79 -18.91 5.90
C GLU A 289 32.96 -19.48 7.32
N ASP A 290 32.74 -18.65 8.34
CA ASP A 290 32.79 -19.02 9.76
C ASP A 290 31.52 -19.75 10.24
N GLY A 291 30.51 -19.91 9.37
CA GLY A 291 29.24 -20.56 9.68
C GLY A 291 28.22 -19.67 10.40
N GLU A 292 28.54 -18.41 10.67
CA GLU A 292 27.61 -17.44 11.22
C GLU A 292 26.54 -17.08 10.19
N SER A 293 25.29 -17.08 10.63
CA SER A 293 24.17 -16.70 9.76
C SER A 293 23.96 -15.19 9.81
N THR A 294 23.72 -14.60 8.65
CA THR A 294 23.39 -13.18 8.47
C THR A 294 22.08 -13.08 7.72
N LEU A 295 21.21 -12.18 8.18
CA LEU A 295 19.98 -11.86 7.50
C LEU A 295 20.21 -10.65 6.59
N VAL A 296 19.97 -10.81 5.31
CA VAL A 296 19.97 -9.74 4.31
C VAL A 296 18.53 -9.42 3.94
N LEU A 297 18.15 -8.16 4.11
CA LEU A 297 16.80 -7.66 3.85
C LEU A 297 16.86 -6.49 2.88
N ASP A 298 16.35 -6.70 1.67
CA ASP A 298 16.21 -5.67 0.66
C ASP A 298 14.76 -5.21 0.61
N VAL A 299 14.54 -3.91 0.80
CA VAL A 299 13.25 -3.26 0.49
C VAL A 299 13.50 -2.34 -0.68
N SER A 300 12.76 -2.53 -1.77
CA SER A 300 12.94 -1.73 -2.98
C SER A 300 11.64 -1.18 -3.52
N CYS A 301 11.78 -0.03 -4.18
CA CYS A 301 10.70 0.69 -4.83
C CYS A 301 11.12 1.05 -6.26
N ALA A 302 10.23 0.81 -7.22
CA ALA A 302 10.39 1.33 -8.57
C ALA A 302 10.40 2.87 -8.53
N ALA A 303 11.45 3.47 -9.07
CA ALA A 303 11.62 4.92 -9.15
C ALA A 303 11.12 5.44 -10.51
N GLU A 304 11.65 4.86 -11.58
CA GLU A 304 11.30 5.14 -12.98
C GLU A 304 11.23 3.81 -13.74
N GLU A 305 10.83 3.84 -15.01
CA GLU A 305 10.82 2.67 -15.87
C GLU A 305 12.21 2.00 -15.92
N GLY A 306 12.30 0.80 -15.34
CA GLY A 306 13.54 0.04 -15.25
C GLY A 306 14.53 0.52 -14.19
N LYS A 307 14.21 1.49 -13.33
CA LYS A 307 15.06 1.89 -12.19
C LYS A 307 14.44 1.52 -10.85
N TRP A 308 15.24 0.95 -9.96
CA TRP A 308 14.82 0.58 -8.61
C TRP A 308 15.71 1.26 -7.57
N ASN A 309 15.08 1.87 -6.57
CA ASN A 309 15.73 2.27 -5.33
C ASN A 309 15.68 1.09 -4.38
N ILE A 310 16.83 0.57 -3.96
CA ILE A 310 16.93 -0.59 -3.07
C ILE A 310 17.60 -0.16 -1.77
N ILE A 311 16.93 -0.40 -0.66
CA ILE A 311 17.49 -0.25 0.69
C ILE A 311 17.80 -1.63 1.22
N ARG A 312 19.09 -1.98 1.23
CA ARG A 312 19.60 -3.25 1.75
C ARG A 312 20.02 -3.08 3.20
N ARG A 313 19.56 -3.98 4.06
CA ARG A 313 19.97 -4.10 5.46
C ARG A 313 20.63 -5.45 5.69
N GLN A 314 21.70 -5.48 6.46
CA GLN A 314 22.36 -6.71 6.86
C GLN A 314 22.43 -6.81 8.38
N TYR A 315 21.98 -7.92 8.93
CA TYR A 315 21.99 -8.17 10.38
C TYR A 315 22.92 -9.33 10.73
N SER A 316 23.69 -9.17 11.80
CA SER A 316 24.51 -10.22 12.41
C SER A 316 23.67 -11.26 13.14
N ASN A 317 24.21 -12.45 13.38
CA ASN A 317 23.49 -13.56 14.02
C ASN A 317 23.06 -13.28 15.47
N ASP A 318 23.79 -12.42 16.18
CA ASP A 318 23.45 -11.97 17.54
C ASP A 318 22.49 -10.78 17.55
N MET A 319 22.19 -10.25 16.35
CA MET A 319 21.05 -9.38 16.07
C MET A 319 21.00 -8.14 16.96
N LYS A 320 22.15 -7.67 17.46
CA LYS A 320 22.24 -6.39 18.17
C LYS A 320 22.39 -5.24 17.21
N GLU A 321 23.11 -5.45 16.12
CA GLU A 321 23.55 -4.36 15.24
C GLU A 321 23.11 -4.61 13.80
N CYS A 322 22.57 -3.56 13.16
CA CYS A 322 22.46 -3.52 11.73
C CYS A 322 23.86 -3.23 11.18
N LEU A 323 24.51 -4.24 10.61
CA LEU A 323 25.90 -4.18 10.14
C LEU A 323 26.09 -3.18 9.00
N ASN A 324 25.09 -3.07 8.13
CA ASN A 324 25.16 -2.21 6.97
C ASN A 324 23.75 -1.83 6.50
N ILE A 325 23.56 -0.55 6.18
CA ILE A 325 22.46 -0.08 5.34
C ILE A 325 23.05 0.63 4.14
N CYS A 326 22.72 0.16 2.95
CA CYS A 326 23.13 0.82 1.71
C CYS A 326 21.96 1.05 0.78
N HIS A 327 22.03 2.17 0.06
CA HIS A 327 21.14 2.49 -1.03
C HIS A 327 21.80 2.10 -2.34
N LEU A 328 21.10 1.32 -3.14
CA LEU A 328 21.53 0.90 -4.47
C LEU A 328 20.48 1.37 -5.48
N THR A 329 20.95 1.97 -6.57
CA THR A 329 20.11 2.25 -7.73
C THR A 329 20.42 1.23 -8.81
N GLU A 330 19.52 0.28 -9.01
CA GLU A 330 19.65 -0.71 -10.08
C GLU A 330 18.92 -0.24 -11.33
N LYS A 331 19.66 -0.10 -12.43
CA LYS A 331 19.08 0.04 -13.77
C LYS A 331 18.91 -1.36 -14.34
N LYS A 332 17.67 -1.82 -14.50
CA LYS A 332 17.34 -3.04 -15.22
C LYS A 332 17.87 -2.87 -16.64
N SER A 333 18.92 -3.62 -16.97
CA SER A 333 19.34 -3.77 -18.36
C SER A 333 18.13 -4.32 -19.11
N LEU A 334 17.51 -3.48 -19.94
CA LEU A 334 16.52 -3.93 -20.90
C LEU A 334 17.21 -5.03 -21.70
N VAL A 335 16.76 -6.26 -21.51
CA VAL A 335 17.26 -7.42 -22.25
C VAL A 335 17.30 -7.03 -23.73
N PRO A 336 18.41 -7.22 -24.46
CA PRO A 336 18.44 -6.95 -25.88
C PRO A 336 17.31 -7.78 -26.50
N GLN A 337 16.33 -7.10 -27.11
CA GLN A 337 15.27 -7.78 -27.83
C GLN A 337 15.95 -8.75 -28.79
N SER A 338 15.73 -10.05 -28.58
CA SER A 338 16.17 -11.06 -29.53
C SER A 338 15.53 -10.71 -30.87
N LYS A 339 16.38 -10.43 -31.87
CA LYS A 339 15.95 -10.21 -33.25
C LYS A 339 15.20 -11.41 -33.79
#